data_AF-A0A1S6HTY1-F1
#
_entry.id   AF-A0A1S6HTY1-F1
#
_cell.length_a   1.000
_cell.length_b   1.000
_cell.length_c   1.000
_cell.angle_alpha   90.00
_cell.angle_beta   90.00
_cell.angle_gamma   90.00
#
_symmetry.space_group_name_H-M   'P 1'
#
loop_
_entity.id
_entity.type
_entity.pdbx_description
1 polymer ?
#
loop_
_entity_poly.entity_id
_entity_poly.type
_entity_poly.pdbx_seq_one_letter_code
_entity_poly.pdbx_strand_id
1 'polypeptide(L)'
;MRFLNSGHVDVALTNTIDGVHMIEKLGLDKIQPLDTPLAVLELYHYIHKSHIHLVPKVDAVIKQMTLSGEMQHLIEKSEREVIEHK
;
A
#
# COMPACT_ATOMS: atom_id res chain seq x y z
N MET A 1 3.31 6.05 -14.52
CA MET A 1 2.47 5.44 -15.58
C MET A 1 2.65 6.03 -16.97
N ARG A 2 2.50 7.35 -17.22
CA ARG A 2 2.61 7.91 -18.59
C ARG A 2 3.90 7.54 -19.34
N PHE A 3 5.07 7.75 -18.72
CA PHE A 3 6.37 7.44 -19.35
C PHE A 3 6.50 5.95 -19.67
N LEU A 4 6.11 5.07 -18.73
CA LEU A 4 6.07 3.62 -18.92
C LEU A 4 5.13 3.22 -20.07
N ASN A 5 3.90 3.76 -20.10
CA ASN A 5 2.93 3.46 -21.16
C ASN A 5 3.40 3.94 -22.55
N SER A 6 4.12 5.06 -22.59
CA SER A 6 4.67 5.63 -23.83
C SER A 6 6.01 5.01 -24.26
N GLY A 7 6.56 4.05 -23.49
CA GLY A 7 7.84 3.40 -23.79
C GLY A 7 9.09 4.26 -23.58
N HIS A 8 8.99 5.36 -22.83
CA HIS A 8 10.17 6.18 -22.48
C HIS A 8 11.03 5.54 -21.38
N VAL A 9 10.45 4.58 -20.64
CA VAL A 9 11.13 3.75 -19.64
C VAL A 9 10.56 2.35 -19.72
N ASP A 10 11.38 1.33 -19.45
CA ASP A 10 10.96 -0.08 -19.49
C ASP A 10 10.35 -0.55 -18.16
N VAL A 11 10.74 0.07 -17.05
CA VAL A 11 10.34 -0.33 -15.70
C VAL A 11 10.04 0.91 -14.85
N ALA A 12 9.00 0.82 -14.02
CA ALA A 12 8.72 1.76 -12.95
C ALA A 12 8.50 1.00 -11.63
N LEU A 13 8.88 1.62 -10.52
CA LEU A 13 8.66 1.08 -9.18
C LEU A 13 7.54 1.86 -8.48
N THR A 14 6.61 1.14 -7.89
CA THR A 14 5.50 1.64 -7.08
C THR A 14 5.09 0.56 -6.09
N ASN A 15 4.28 0.89 -5.08
CA ASN A 15 3.61 -0.15 -4.30
C ASN A 15 2.67 -0.97 -5.21
N THR A 16 2.50 -2.25 -4.89
CA THR A 16 1.76 -3.20 -5.72
C THR A 16 0.33 -2.75 -5.97
N ILE A 17 -0.37 -2.32 -4.93
CA ILE A 17 -1.81 -2.00 -5.00
C ILE A 17 -2.06 -0.75 -5.85
N ASP A 18 -1.35 0.36 -5.63
CA ASP A 18 -1.56 1.56 -6.45
C ASP A 18 -1.14 1.30 -7.90
N GLY A 19 -0.10 0.49 -8.10
CA GLY A 19 0.33 0.05 -9.43
C GLY A 19 -0.77 -0.66 -10.19
N VAL A 20 -1.32 -1.73 -9.61
CA VAL A 20 -2.42 -2.51 -10.21
C VAL A 20 -3.66 -1.63 -10.40
N HIS A 21 -4.08 -0.89 -9.37
CA HIS A 21 -5.23 0.00 -9.45
C HIS A 21 -5.10 1.03 -10.57
N MET A 22 -3.91 1.62 -10.75
CA MET A 22 -3.70 2.63 -11.79
C MET A 22 -3.66 2.03 -13.20
N ILE A 23 -3.16 0.80 -13.36
CA ILE A 23 -3.22 0.07 -14.64
C ILE A 23 -4.70 -0.14 -15.04
N GLU A 24 -5.51 -0.65 -14.12
CA GLU A 24 -6.94 -0.90 -14.36
C GLU A 24 -7.73 0.38 -14.61
N LYS A 25 -7.56 1.39 -13.74
CA LYS A 25 -8.27 2.67 -13.81
C LYS A 25 -8.02 3.43 -15.10
N LEU A 26 -6.81 3.36 -15.64
CA LEU A 26 -6.41 4.06 -16.86
C LEU A 26 -6.52 3.18 -18.13
N GLY A 27 -6.92 1.91 -18.00
CA GLY A 27 -7.02 0.97 -19.12
C GLY A 27 -5.70 0.75 -19.84
N LEU A 28 -4.59 0.60 -19.09
CA LEU A 28 -3.25 0.44 -19.67
C LEU A 28 -2.99 -1.03 -20.01
N ASP A 29 -3.13 -1.39 -21.28
CA ASP A 29 -3.00 -2.76 -21.79
C ASP A 29 -1.56 -3.22 -22.03
N LYS A 30 -0.62 -2.27 -22.15
CA LYS A 30 0.81 -2.53 -22.44
C LYS A 30 1.69 -2.63 -21.21
N ILE A 31 1.14 -2.44 -20.02
CA ILE A 31 1.89 -2.48 -18.76
C ILE A 31 1.48 -3.73 -18.00
N GLN A 32 2.47 -4.56 -17.68
CA GLN A 32 2.27 -5.74 -16.85
C GLN A 32 2.89 -5.52 -15.46
N PRO A 33 2.16 -5.80 -14.37
CA PRO A 33 2.76 -5.87 -13.05
C PRO A 33 3.70 -7.09 -12.96
N LEU A 34 4.70 -7.02 -12.08
CA LEU A 34 5.55 -8.16 -11.75
C LEU A 34 5.00 -8.87 -10.51
N ASP A 35 4.95 -10.19 -10.54
CA ASP A 35 4.41 -11.00 -9.44
C ASP A 35 5.29 -10.98 -8.19
N THR A 36 6.60 -10.75 -8.36
CA THR A 36 7.57 -10.69 -7.26
C THR A 36 7.92 -9.24 -6.95
N PRO A 37 7.68 -8.75 -5.71
CA PRO A 37 8.07 -7.40 -5.33
C PRO A 37 9.61 -7.29 -5.26
N LEU A 38 10.14 -6.15 -5.66
CA LEU A 38 11.58 -5.87 -5.55
C LEU A 38 12.04 -5.79 -4.08
N ALA A 39 11.18 -5.25 -3.22
CA ALA A 39 11.39 -5.16 -1.79
C ALA A 39 10.05 -5.13 -1.06
N VAL A 40 10.03 -5.65 0.16
CA VAL A 40 8.96 -5.47 1.13
C VAL A 40 9.52 -4.63 2.27
N LEU A 41 8.82 -3.55 2.62
CA LEU A 41 9.25 -2.61 3.66
C LEU A 41 8.23 -2.59 4.78
N GLU A 42 8.73 -2.52 6.01
CA GLU A 42 7.90 -2.34 7.20
C GLU A 42 7.31 -0.91 7.21
N LEU A 43 6.00 -0.81 7.43
CA LEU A 43 5.30 0.47 7.56
C LEU A 43 5.18 0.83 9.04
N TYR A 44 5.67 2.02 9.41
CA TYR A 44 5.63 2.50 10.79
C TYR A 44 4.76 3.74 10.93
N HIS A 45 4.05 3.81 12.07
CA HIS A 45 3.36 5.03 12.47
C HIS A 45 4.32 5.95 13.23
N TYR A 46 4.63 7.10 12.66
CA TYR A 46 5.52 8.07 13.27
C TYR A 46 4.78 8.98 14.25
N ILE A 47 5.30 9.10 15.46
CA ILE A 47 4.79 10.02 16.49
C ILE A 47 5.84 11.10 16.75
N HIS A 48 5.41 12.36 16.78
CA HIS A 48 6.29 13.47 17.09
C HIS A 48 6.93 13.32 18.48
N LYS A 49 8.21 13.70 18.62
CA LYS A 49 9.01 13.45 19.84
C LYS A 49 8.41 14.07 21.11
N SER A 50 7.70 15.19 21.00
CA SER A 50 7.01 15.81 22.15
C SER A 50 5.91 14.92 22.76
N HIS A 51 5.41 13.93 22.01
CA HIS A 51 4.36 13.01 22.42
C HIS A 51 4.87 11.58 22.58
N ILE A 52 6.14 11.41 22.97
CA ILE A 52 6.76 10.08 23.13
C ILE A 52 5.98 9.12 24.05
N HIS A 53 5.25 9.67 25.03
CA HIS A 53 4.39 8.90 25.92
C HIS A 53 3.22 8.18 25.20
N LEU A 54 2.89 8.56 23.97
CA LEU A 54 1.88 7.88 23.13
C LEU A 54 2.45 6.66 22.41
N VAL A 55 3.76 6.59 22.18
CA VAL A 55 4.41 5.46 21.50
C VAL A 55 4.00 4.11 22.09
N PRO A 56 4.14 3.84 23.41
CA PRO A 56 3.75 2.55 23.96
C PRO A 56 2.24 2.28 23.87
N LYS A 57 1.39 3.33 23.87
CA LYS A 57 -0.07 3.17 23.77
C LYS A 57 -0.49 2.76 22.37
N VAL A 58 0.04 3.45 21.36
CA VAL A 58 -0.26 3.16 19.95
C VAL A 58 0.31 1.80 19.56
N ASP A 59 1.55 1.50 19.97
CA ASP A 59 2.19 0.19 19.74
C ASP A 59 1.37 -0.97 20.32
N ALA A 60 0.86 -0.82 21.55
CA ALA A 60 0.02 -1.84 22.18
C ALA A 60 -1.26 -2.13 21.38
N VAL A 61 -1.94 -1.08 20.91
CA VAL A 61 -3.17 -1.22 20.10
C VAL A 61 -2.86 -1.86 18.75
N ILE A 62 -1.82 -1.41 18.05
CA ILE A 62 -1.41 -2.02 16.76
C ILE A 62 -1.10 -3.51 16.95
N LYS A 63 -0.32 -3.87 17.96
CA LYS A 63 -0.02 -5.27 18.28
C LYS A 63 -1.28 -6.09 18.58
N GLN A 64 -2.21 -5.55 19.35
CA GLN A 64 -3.48 -6.22 19.65
C GLN A 64 -4.32 -6.45 18.38
N MET A 65 -4.41 -5.45 17.50
CA MET A 65 -5.14 -5.57 16.24
C MET A 65 -4.48 -6.56 15.27
N THR A 66 -3.15 -6.60 15.23
CA THR A 66 -2.41 -7.58 14.43
C THR A 66 -2.62 -8.99 14.97
N LEU A 67 -2.52 -9.20 16.29
CA LEU A 67 -2.70 -10.51 16.92
C LEU A 67 -4.12 -11.05 16.77
N SER A 68 -5.13 -10.18 16.80
CA SER A 68 -6.53 -10.56 16.65
C SER A 68 -6.96 -10.76 15.19
N GLY A 69 -6.15 -10.35 14.22
CA GLY A 69 -6.51 -10.33 12.80
C GLY A 69 -7.38 -9.13 12.39
N GLU A 70 -7.81 -8.28 13.33
CA GLU A 70 -8.58 -7.06 13.06
C GLU A 70 -7.85 -6.14 12.08
N MET A 71 -6.54 -5.98 12.23
CA MET A 71 -5.72 -5.15 11.33
C MET A 71 -5.81 -5.64 9.89
N GLN A 72 -5.72 -6.95 9.66
CA GLN A 72 -5.80 -7.53 8.32
C GLN A 72 -7.17 -7.26 7.70
N HIS A 73 -8.25 -7.47 8.45
CA HIS A 73 -9.60 -7.18 7.98
C HIS A 73 -9.82 -5.70 7.64
N LEU A 74 -9.22 -4.79 8.42
CA LEU A 74 -9.32 -3.36 8.18
C LEU A 74 -8.58 -2.95 6.90
N ILE A 75 -7.40 -3.52 6.66
CA ILE A 75 -6.61 -3.29 5.44
C ILE A 75 -7.40 -3.77 4.22
N GLU A 76 -7.84 -5.02 4.21
CA GLU A 76 -8.59 -5.60 3.08
C GLU A 76 -9.88 -4.84 2.78
N LYS A 77 -10.58 -4.40 3.82
CA LYS A 77 -11.79 -3.58 3.67
C LYS A 77 -11.46 -2.23 3.03
N SER A 78 -10.42 -1.56 3.53
CA SER A 78 -10.02 -0.24 3.02
C SER A 78 -9.51 -0.31 1.58
N GLU A 79 -8.77 -1.36 1.24
CA GLU A 79 -8.29 -1.61 -0.13
C GLU A 79 -9.48 -1.82 -1.10
N ARG A 80 -10.45 -2.66 -0.72
CA ARG A 80 -11.69 -2.82 -1.50
C ARG A 80 -12.42 -1.49 -1.65
N GLU A 81 -12.57 -0.71 -0.59
CA GLU A 81 -13.25 0.59 -0.68
C GLU A 81 -12.56 1.52 -1.68
N VAL A 82 -11.23 1.60 -1.68
CA VAL A 82 -10.48 2.45 -2.62
C VAL A 82 -10.53 1.92 -4.06
N ILE A 83 -10.51 0.60 -4.24
CA ILE A 83 -10.48 -0.03 -5.58
C ILE A 83 -11.89 -0.12 -6.19
N GLU A 84 -12.91 -0.42 -5.39
CA GLU A 84 -14.28 -0.72 -5.85
C GLU A 84 -15.20 0.51 -5.93
N HIS A 85 -14.91 1.61 -5.23
CA HIS A 85 -15.69 2.84 -5.38
C HIS A 85 -15.43 3.48 -6.75
N LYS A 86 -16.25 3.05 -7.72
CA LYS A 86 -16.51 3.68 -9.02
C LYS A 86 -17.54 4.78 -8.90
#